data_AF-A0A6A3M196-F1
#
_entry.id   AF-A0A6A3M196-F1
#
_cell.length_a   1.000
_cell.length_b   1.000
_cell.length_c   1.000
_cell.angle_alpha   90.00
_cell.angle_beta   90.00
_cell.angle_gamma   90.00
#
_symmetry.space_group_name_H-M   'P 1'
#
loop_
_entity.id
_entity.type
_entity.pdbx_description
1 polymer ?
#
loop_
_entity_poly.entity_id
_entity_poly.type
_entity_poly.pdbx_seq_one_letter_code
_entity_poly.pdbx_strand_id
1 'polypeptide(L)'
;MFNLENPKNVYTVNESARGDNGVTSLTTAQMRAMYDDFPEVLQMDCTHKTNKYNYQLLSDVAMDQFSHGQPVQYSLLETTADWHMAKCLDHFNRANDHWKFVRIVRTCEKWW
;
A
#
# COMPACT_ATOMS: atom_id res chain seq x y z
N MET A 1 -5.18 18.05 5.07
CA MET A 1 -5.96 17.41 6.15
C MET A 1 -6.83 16.33 5.51
N PHE A 2 -6.89 15.12 6.09
CA PHE A 2 -7.64 14.00 5.52
C PHE A 2 -9.14 14.31 5.55
N ASN A 3 -9.78 14.35 4.37
CA ASN A 3 -11.22 14.58 4.26
C ASN A 3 -11.95 13.23 4.28
N LEU A 4 -12.50 12.85 5.42
CA LEU A 4 -13.19 11.56 5.62
C LEU A 4 -14.38 11.38 4.66
N GLU A 5 -15.08 12.45 4.30
CA GLU A 5 -16.29 12.42 3.49
C GLU A 5 -16.02 12.24 1.99
N ASN A 6 -14.74 12.25 1.58
CA ASN A 6 -14.42 12.10 0.17
C ASN A 6 -14.70 10.66 -0.31
N PRO A 7 -15.67 10.45 -1.23
CA PRO A 7 -16.08 9.11 -1.66
C PRO A 7 -14.99 8.38 -2.46
N LYS A 8 -13.93 9.09 -2.88
CA LYS A 8 -12.77 8.50 -3.54
C LYS A 8 -11.76 7.89 -2.57
N ASN A 9 -11.89 8.13 -1.26
CA ASN A 9 -11.14 7.40 -0.25
C ASN A 9 -11.64 5.96 -0.20
N VAL A 10 -10.72 5.01 -0.26
CA VAL A 10 -11.03 3.59 -0.21
C VAL A 10 -10.19 2.92 0.87
N TYR A 11 -10.81 1.98 1.56
CA TYR A 11 -10.13 1.12 2.53
C TYR A 11 -10.55 -0.34 2.29
N THR A 12 -9.69 -1.28 2.70
CA THR A 12 -10.05 -2.70 2.84
C THR A 12 -9.51 -3.22 4.15
N VAL A 13 -10.26 -4.15 4.74
CA VAL A 13 -9.80 -4.97 5.85
C VAL A 13 -9.91 -6.41 5.38
N ASN A 14 -8.80 -7.13 5.44
CA ASN A 14 -8.71 -8.52 5.05
C ASN A 14 -8.19 -9.33 6.24
N GLU A 15 -8.95 -10.35 6.62
CA GLU A 15 -8.58 -11.28 7.67
C GLU A 15 -8.43 -12.67 7.05
N SER A 16 -7.45 -13.43 7.53
CA SER A 16 -7.30 -14.82 7.13
C SER A 16 -8.43 -15.67 7.72
N ALA A 17 -8.73 -16.82 7.10
CA ALA A 17 -9.78 -17.73 7.58
C ALA A 17 -9.55 -18.24 9.02
N ARG A 18 -8.32 -18.17 9.55
CA ARG A 18 -7.99 -18.54 10.93
C ARG A 18 -8.15 -17.37 11.91
N GLY A 19 -8.29 -16.14 11.43
CA GLY A 19 -8.36 -14.93 12.24
C GLY A 19 -7.01 -14.41 12.75
N ASP A 20 -5.92 -15.13 12.50
CA ASP A 20 -4.59 -14.84 13.07
C ASP A 20 -3.73 -13.86 12.24
N ASN A 21 -4.22 -13.48 11.05
CA ASN A 21 -3.50 -12.68 10.06
C ASN A 21 -4.43 -11.61 9.49
N GLY A 22 -4.02 -10.35 9.56
CA GLY A 22 -4.76 -9.17 9.14
C GLY A 22 -3.98 -8.24 8.21
N VAL A 23 -4.68 -7.69 7.22
CA VAL A 23 -4.22 -6.59 6.36
C VAL A 23 -5.27 -5.49 6.39
N THR A 24 -4.89 -4.29 6.79
CA THR A 24 -5.73 -3.09 6.62
C THR A 24 -5.06 -2.13 5.67
N SER A 25 -5.65 -1.92 4.50
CA SER A 25 -5.12 -1.03 3.47
C SER A 25 -6.00 0.22 3.33
N LEU A 26 -5.37 1.36 3.15
CA LEU A 26 -6.01 2.66 2.98
C LEU A 26 -5.35 3.42 1.83
N THR A 27 -6.20 3.91 0.93
CA THR A 27 -5.80 4.78 -0.17
C THR A 27 -6.74 5.97 -0.23
N THR A 28 -6.18 7.18 -0.07
CA THR A 28 -6.97 8.41 -0.06
C THR A 28 -7.23 8.94 -1.47
N ALA A 29 -8.23 9.80 -1.63
CA ALA A 29 -8.50 10.46 -2.90
C ALA A 29 -7.28 11.22 -3.47
N GLN A 30 -6.51 11.86 -2.58
CA GLN A 30 -5.30 12.58 -2.96
C GLN A 30 -4.22 11.61 -3.47
N MET A 31 -4.02 10.49 -2.77
CA MET A 31 -3.06 9.46 -3.16
C MET A 31 -3.35 8.87 -4.54
N ARG A 32 -4.63 8.67 -4.88
CA ARG A 32 -5.05 8.17 -6.20
C ARG A 32 -4.74 9.18 -7.29
N ALA A 33 -5.03 10.46 -7.06
CA ALA A 33 -4.68 11.52 -7.99
C ALA A 33 -3.15 11.61 -8.22
N MET A 34 -2.36 11.44 -7.16
CA MET A 34 -0.89 11.40 -7.29
C MET A 34 -0.41 10.25 -8.17
N TYR A 35 -1.04 9.09 -8.07
CA TYR A 35 -0.70 7.94 -8.91
C TYR A 35 -1.12 8.14 -10.38
N ASP A 36 -2.30 8.72 -10.62
CA ASP A 36 -2.79 9.03 -11.97
C ASP A 36 -1.82 9.96 -12.73
N ASP A 37 -1.15 10.86 -12.02
CA ASP A 37 -0.18 11.80 -12.60
C ASP A 37 1.21 11.16 -12.86
N PHE A 38 1.62 10.15 -12.07
CA PHE A 38 3.00 9.60 -12.11
C PHE A 38 3.07 8.05 -11.94
N PRO A 39 2.75 7.25 -12.97
CA PRO A 39 2.65 5.79 -12.84
C PRO A 39 3.95 5.01 -13.17
N GLU A 40 5.13 5.64 -13.19
CA GLU A 40 6.32 5.02 -13.80
C GLU A 40 6.91 3.85 -13.00
N VAL A 41 7.13 4.04 -11.69
CA VAL A 41 7.66 3.00 -10.79
C VAL A 41 6.91 3.04 -9.46
N LEU A 42 6.45 1.89 -9.00
CA LEU A 42 5.87 1.72 -7.66
C LEU A 42 6.91 1.06 -6.75
N GLN A 43 7.40 1.80 -5.77
CA GLN A 43 8.28 1.28 -4.74
C GLN A 43 7.47 0.88 -3.51
N MET A 44 7.71 -0.34 -3.00
CA MET A 44 7.00 -0.87 -1.84
C MET A 44 8.01 -1.25 -0.74
N ASP A 45 7.85 -0.66 0.45
CA ASP A 45 8.73 -0.90 1.60
C ASP A 45 7.96 -1.09 2.90
N CYS A 46 8.49 -1.93 3.79
CA CYS A 46 7.90 -2.19 5.10
C CYS A 46 8.72 -1.53 6.21
N THR A 47 8.08 -0.62 6.93
CA THR A 47 8.61 -0.10 8.19
C THR A 47 8.23 -1.03 9.34
N HIS A 48 9.23 -1.53 10.07
CA HIS A 48 9.04 -2.38 11.23
C HIS A 48 8.94 -1.56 12.53
N LYS A 49 8.41 -2.18 13.60
CA LYS A 49 8.32 -1.59 14.96
C LYS A 49 7.56 -0.27 15.00
N THR A 50 6.52 -0.14 14.18
CA THR A 50 5.73 1.10 14.05
C THR A 50 4.76 1.32 15.22
N ASN A 51 4.42 0.27 15.97
CA ASN A 51 3.48 0.29 17.07
C ASN A 51 3.82 -0.77 18.13
N LYS A 52 3.15 -0.69 19.29
CA LYS A 52 3.36 -1.59 20.44
C LYS A 52 3.15 -3.08 20.12
N TYR A 53 2.34 -3.39 19.12
CA TYR A 53 1.98 -4.75 18.71
C TYR A 53 2.84 -5.26 17.54
N ASN A 54 3.88 -4.52 17.13
CA ASN A 54 4.82 -4.88 16.07
C ASN A 54 4.19 -5.10 14.68
N TYR A 55 2.99 -4.58 14.40
CA TYR A 55 2.51 -4.54 13.01
C TYR A 55 3.50 -3.75 12.14
N GLN A 56 3.65 -4.20 10.90
CA GLN A 56 4.51 -3.59 9.91
C GLN A 56 3.69 -2.63 9.06
N LEU A 57 4.22 -1.45 8.80
CA LEU A 57 3.58 -0.49 7.90
C LEU A 57 4.21 -0.64 6.52
N LEU A 58 3.46 -1.24 5.60
CA LEU A 58 3.81 -1.22 4.18
C LEU A 58 3.41 0.13 3.59
N SER A 59 4.37 0.82 2.99
CA SER A 59 4.14 2.06 2.25
C SER A 59 4.41 1.81 0.78
N ASP A 60 3.40 2.10 -0.04
CA ASP A 60 3.55 2.07 -1.50
C ASP A 60 3.75 3.49 -1.96
N VAL A 61 4.84 3.73 -2.68
CA VAL A 61 5.34 5.03 -3.08
C VAL A 61 5.46 5.04 -4.60
N ALA A 62 4.70 5.91 -5.26
CA ALA A 62 4.88 6.15 -6.68
C ALA A 62 6.08 7.08 -6.86
N MET A 63 7.00 6.69 -7.73
CA MET A 63 8.20 7.45 -8.06
C MET A 63 8.00 8.14 -9.41
N ASP A 64 8.28 9.43 -9.46
CA ASP A 64 8.33 10.19 -10.72
C ASP A 64 9.68 10.00 -11.44
N GLN A 65 9.76 10.46 -12.70
CA GLN A 65 10.98 10.46 -13.51
C GLN A 65 12.15 11.25 -12.90
N PHE A 66 11.87 12.14 -11.94
CA PHE A 66 12.86 12.98 -11.25
C PHE A 66 13.29 12.38 -9.90
N SER A 67 12.94 11.11 -9.64
CA SER A 67 13.23 10.40 -8.38
C SER A 67 12.54 10.98 -7.14
N HIS A 68 11.47 11.76 -7.29
CA HIS A 68 10.60 12.11 -6.17
C HIS A 68 9.58 11.01 -5.94
N GLY A 69 9.56 10.50 -4.72
CA GLY A 69 8.57 9.52 -4.26
C GLY A 69 7.41 10.19 -3.54
N GLN A 70 6.19 9.79 -3.87
CA GLN A 70 4.97 10.21 -3.16
C GLN A 70 4.20 8.98 -2.70
N PRO A 71 3.79 8.91 -1.42
CA PRO A 71 3.04 7.77 -0.92
C PRO A 71 1.65 7.74 -1.59
N VAL A 72 1.29 6.58 -2.11
CA VAL A 72 0.04 6.33 -2.84
C VAL A 72 -0.85 5.30 -2.16
N GLN A 73 -0.32 4.53 -1.21
CA GLN A 73 -1.09 3.62 -0.38
C GLN A 73 -0.33 3.31 0.92
N TYR A 74 -1.08 3.11 2.00
CA TYR A 74 -0.56 2.55 3.24
C TYR A 74 -1.31 1.27 3.58
N SER A 75 -0.57 0.25 4.03
CA SER A 75 -1.15 -0.98 4.55
C SER A 75 -0.52 -1.38 5.87
N LEU A 76 -1.35 -1.64 6.87
CA LEU A 76 -0.93 -2.20 8.14
C LEU A 76 -0.97 -3.73 8.06
N LEU A 77 0.16 -4.36 8.35
CA LEU A 77 0.40 -5.77 8.17
C LEU A 77 0.76 -6.45 9.50
N GLU A 78 0.17 -7.61 9.76
CA GLU A 78 0.62 -8.52 10.80
C GLU A 78 1.97 -9.16 10.47
N THR A 79 2.16 -9.53 9.21
CA THR A 79 3.40 -10.14 8.73
C THR A 79 3.60 -9.81 7.25
N THR A 80 4.83 -9.95 6.75
CA THR A 80 5.20 -9.71 5.35
C THR A 80 5.13 -10.95 4.45
N ALA A 81 4.35 -11.96 4.86
CA ALA A 81 4.11 -13.14 4.05
C ALA A 81 3.40 -12.82 2.73
N ASP A 82 3.56 -13.71 1.74
CA ASP A 82 3.10 -13.49 0.37
C ASP A 82 1.58 -13.23 0.28
N TRP A 83 0.78 -13.84 1.17
CA TRP A 83 -0.66 -13.59 1.29
C TRP A 83 -0.98 -12.12 1.63
N HIS A 84 -0.24 -11.51 2.55
CA HIS A 84 -0.48 -10.12 2.96
C HIS A 84 -0.19 -9.16 1.82
N MET A 85 0.93 -9.39 1.14
CA MET A 85 1.34 -8.59 -0.01
C MET A 85 0.35 -8.71 -1.17
N ALA A 86 -0.19 -9.90 -1.40
CA ALA A 86 -1.26 -10.09 -2.38
C ALA A 86 -2.49 -9.26 -2.01
N LYS A 87 -2.90 -9.21 -0.73
CA LYS A 87 -4.03 -8.38 -0.29
C LYS A 87 -3.77 -6.87 -0.44
N CYS A 88 -2.55 -6.41 -0.17
CA CYS A 88 -2.18 -5.02 -0.42
C CYS A 88 -2.23 -4.66 -1.90
N LEU A 89 -1.75 -5.55 -2.78
CA LEU A 89 -1.77 -5.33 -4.22
C LEU A 89 -3.20 -5.43 -4.78
N ASP A 90 -4.03 -6.33 -4.25
CA ASP A 90 -5.46 -6.42 -4.58
C ASP A 90 -6.16 -5.09 -4.24
N HIS A 91 -5.89 -4.51 -3.07
CA HIS A 91 -6.40 -3.19 -2.70
C HIS A 91 -5.93 -2.13 -3.69
N PHE A 92 -4.63 -2.11 -3.98
CA PHE A 92 -4.05 -1.11 -4.88
C PHE A 92 -4.69 -1.16 -6.26
N ASN A 93 -4.82 -2.35 -6.84
CA ASN A 93 -5.42 -2.56 -8.15
C ASN A 93 -6.87 -2.08 -8.17
N ARG A 94 -7.65 -2.40 -7.13
CA ARG A 94 -9.04 -1.95 -7.01
C ARG A 94 -9.15 -0.44 -6.80
N ALA A 95 -8.18 0.18 -6.14
CA ALA A 95 -8.15 1.62 -5.96
C ALA A 95 -7.79 2.35 -7.28
N ASN A 96 -7.03 1.70 -8.15
CA ASN A 96 -6.42 2.27 -9.35
C ASN A 96 -6.74 1.43 -10.60
N ASP A 97 -8.02 1.37 -10.99
CA ASP A 97 -8.52 0.56 -12.11
C ASP A 97 -7.85 0.87 -13.48
N HIS A 98 -7.22 2.04 -13.61
CA HIS A 98 -6.51 2.48 -14.82
C HIS A 98 -5.03 2.05 -14.87
N TRP A 99 -4.58 1.16 -13.97
CA TRP A 99 -3.21 0.64 -13.93
C TRP A 99 -2.76 0.16 -15.32
N LYS A 100 -1.63 0.72 -15.82
CA LYS A 100 -0.97 0.26 -17.06
C LYS A 100 0.54 0.14 -16.83
N PHE A 101 1.06 -1.09 -16.92
CA PHE A 101 2.49 -1.42 -16.99
C PHE A 101 3.40 -0.71 -15.98
N VAL A 102 3.07 -0.75 -14.69
CA VAL A 102 3.95 -0.20 -13.65
C VAL A 102 5.02 -1.22 -13.24
N ARG A 103 6.26 -0.76 -13.13
CA ARG A 103 7.35 -1.56 -12.56
C ARG A 103 7.27 -1.51 -11.04
N ILE A 104 7.12 -2.67 -10.42
CA ILE A 104 7.09 -2.78 -8.95
C ILE A 104 8.50 -3.11 -8.47
N VAL A 105 9.05 -2.26 -7.61
CA VAL A 105 10.32 -2.50 -6.90
C VAL A 105 10.00 -2.68 -5.43
N ARG A 106 10.24 -3.88 -4.91
CA ARG A 106 10.05 -4.18 -3.49
C ARG A 106 11.41 -4.22 -2.78
N THR A 107 11.57 -3.39 -1.77
CA THR A 107 12.82 -3.28 -1.00
C THR A 107 12.76 -3.95 0.37
N CYS A 108 11.57 -4.35 0.82
CA CYS A 108 11.44 -5.11 2.06
C CYS A 108 12.11 -6.49 1.91
N GLU A 109 13.36 -6.58 2.38
CA GLU A 109 14.04 -7.84 2.62
C GLU A 109 13.27 -8.61 3.69
N LYS A 110 12.97 -9.89 3.41
CA LYS A 110 12.61 -10.84 4.47
C LYS A 110 13.82 -10.90 5.39
N TRP A 111 13.77 -10.23 6.54
CA TRP A 111 14.69 -10.48 7.64
C TRP A 111 14.48 -11.93 8.10
N TRP A 112 15.23 -12.86 7.50
CA TRP A 112 15.65 -14.08 8.17
C TRP A 112 16.93 -13.80 8.95
#